data_AF-A3JKN4-F1
#
_entry.id   AF-A3JKN4-F1
#
_cell.length_a   1.000
_cell.length_b   1.000
_cell.length_c   1.000
_cell.angle_alpha   90.00
_cell.angle_beta   90.00
_cell.angle_gamma   90.00
#
_symmetry.space_group_name_H-M   'P 1'
#
loop_
_entity.id
_entity.type
_entity.pdbx_description
1 polymer ?
#
loop_
_entity_poly.entity_id
_entity_poly.type
_entity_poly.pdbx_seq_one_letter_code
_entity_poly.pdbx_strand_id
1 'polypeptide(L)'
;NDVVDALLNSTEFDVPASLVDQEIDRVRKDAVQRFGGEMDFQQLPKEIFEEQATRRVKTGLLFQEVVKKNELTADAEKVEEKIQEIASTYEQPEEVIAHFNSSPEQKSQIESTVLEDAVVEYVLGRAQITEKAMKYEEAIQAGQTQR
;
A
#
# COMPACT_ATOMS: atom_id res chain seq x y z
N ASN A 1 1.60 -5.07 -9.98
CA ASN A 1 2.36 -4.82 -8.73
C ASN A 1 3.85 -5.13 -8.89
N ASP A 2 4.35 -5.14 -10.12
CA ASP A 2 5.61 -5.80 -10.49
C ASP A 2 6.85 -5.14 -9.89
N VAL A 3 6.79 -3.82 -9.61
CA VAL A 3 7.89 -3.08 -8.99
C VAL A 3 8.12 -3.49 -7.55
N VAL A 4 7.05 -3.58 -6.75
CA VAL A 4 7.15 -3.96 -5.33
C VAL A 4 7.62 -5.40 -5.21
N ASP A 5 7.07 -6.30 -6.04
CA ASP A 5 7.50 -7.69 -6.06
C ASP A 5 8.97 -7.84 -6.50
N ALA A 6 9.41 -7.10 -7.52
CA ALA A 6 10.81 -7.10 -7.93
C ALA A 6 11.75 -6.55 -6.84
N LEU A 7 11.35 -5.49 -6.14
CA LEU A 7 12.08 -4.92 -5.01
C LEU A 7 12.23 -5.91 -3.85
N LEU A 8 11.15 -6.62 -3.49
CA LEU A 8 11.17 -7.63 -2.45
C LEU A 8 12.02 -8.85 -2.84
N ASN A 9 11.97 -9.28 -4.09
CA ASN A 9 12.74 -10.43 -4.57
C ASN A 9 14.23 -10.12 -4.78
N SER A 10 14.59 -8.85 -4.97
CA SER A 10 15.99 -8.42 -5.14
C SER A 10 16.70 -8.09 -3.82
N THR A 11 15.97 -8.06 -2.70
CA THR A 11 16.51 -7.64 -1.40
C THR A 11 16.17 -8.67 -0.33
N GLU A 12 17.16 -9.44 0.12
CA GLU A 12 17.00 -10.35 1.26
C GLU A 12 17.37 -9.65 2.57
N PHE A 13 16.44 -9.65 3.51
CA PHE A 13 16.65 -9.23 4.90
C PHE A 13 15.63 -9.89 5.82
N ASP A 14 16.03 -10.05 7.07
CA ASP A 14 15.18 -10.58 8.13
C ASP A 14 14.26 -9.50 8.69
N VAL A 15 13.02 -9.88 9.01
CA VAL A 15 12.05 -9.00 9.62
C VAL A 15 11.91 -9.35 11.11
N PRO A 16 11.90 -8.35 12.01
CA PRO A 16 11.61 -8.60 13.42
C PRO A 16 10.24 -9.27 13.61
N ALA A 17 10.22 -10.43 14.27
CA ALA A 17 8.99 -11.18 14.54
C ALA A 17 7.93 -10.33 15.26
N SER A 18 8.35 -9.42 16.14
CA SER A 18 7.45 -8.50 16.85
C SER A 18 6.68 -7.56 15.90
N LEU A 19 7.29 -7.14 14.79
CA LEU A 19 6.61 -6.32 13.79
C LEU A 19 5.63 -7.15 12.96
N VAL A 20 5.99 -8.41 12.66
CA VAL A 20 5.09 -9.34 11.97
C VAL A 20 3.86 -9.64 12.84
N ASP A 21 4.05 -9.92 14.14
CA ASP A 21 2.95 -10.17 15.07
C ASP A 21 2.00 -8.96 15.18
N GLN A 22 2.55 -7.74 15.23
CA GLN A 22 1.76 -6.50 15.23
C GLN A 22 0.94 -6.35 13.95
N GLU A 23 1.54 -6.62 12.80
CA GLU A 23 0.84 -6.54 11.51
C GLU A 23 -0.19 -7.66 11.36
N ILE A 24 0.04 -8.87 11.87
CA ILE A 24 -0.96 -9.95 11.94
C ILE A 24 -2.20 -9.46 12.69
N ASP A 25 -2.02 -8.84 13.85
CA ASP A 25 -3.14 -8.33 14.64
C ASP A 25 -3.88 -7.19 13.93
N ARG A 26 -3.16 -6.32 13.20
CA ARG A 26 -3.78 -5.29 12.36
C ARG A 26 -4.63 -5.91 11.26
N VAL A 27 -4.09 -6.86 10.50
CA VAL A 27 -4.79 -7.51 9.39
C VAL A 27 -6.00 -8.30 9.89
N ARG A 28 -5.90 -8.97 11.04
CA ARG A 28 -7.04 -9.66 11.68
C ARG A 28 -8.16 -8.68 12.05
N LYS A 29 -7.82 -7.52 12.63
CA LYS A 29 -8.80 -6.48 12.95
C LYS A 29 -9.49 -5.98 11.68
N ASP A 30 -8.72 -5.69 10.62
CA ASP A 30 -9.27 -5.28 9.33
C ASP A 30 -10.22 -6.35 8.75
N ALA A 31 -9.84 -7.62 8.85
CA ALA A 31 -10.68 -8.73 8.41
C ALA A 31 -11.99 -8.78 9.20
N VAL A 32 -11.94 -8.74 10.53
CA VAL A 32 -13.14 -8.71 11.40
C VAL A 32 -14.06 -7.54 11.04
N GLN A 33 -13.53 -6.34 10.82
CA GLN A 33 -14.33 -5.17 10.43
C GLN A 33 -15.05 -5.40 9.10
N ARG A 34 -14.39 -6.02 8.12
CA ARG A 34 -15.01 -6.38 6.83
C ARG A 34 -16.11 -7.42 6.96
N PHE A 35 -16.05 -8.28 7.99
CA PHE A 35 -17.04 -9.32 8.27
C PHE A 35 -18.09 -8.91 9.33
N GLY A 36 -18.26 -7.60 9.57
CA GLY A 36 -19.34 -7.07 10.42
C GLY A 36 -18.96 -6.80 11.87
N GLY A 37 -17.71 -7.01 12.28
CA GLY A 37 -17.18 -6.46 13.52
C GLY A 37 -17.54 -7.20 14.82
N GLU A 38 -18.37 -8.25 14.77
CA GLU A 38 -18.91 -8.89 15.98
C GLU A 38 -17.99 -9.96 16.62
N MET A 39 -16.99 -10.44 15.87
CA MET A 39 -16.06 -11.48 16.31
C MET A 39 -14.81 -10.88 16.96
N ASP A 40 -14.26 -11.54 17.98
CA ASP A 40 -12.93 -11.22 18.48
C ASP A 40 -11.86 -11.62 17.44
N PHE A 41 -11.05 -10.66 17.00
CA PHE A 41 -9.99 -10.83 16.01
C PHE A 41 -8.96 -11.90 16.40
N GLN A 42 -8.79 -12.17 17.70
CA GLN A 42 -7.88 -13.21 18.19
C GLN A 42 -8.38 -14.62 17.87
N GLN A 43 -9.65 -14.81 17.53
CA GLN A 43 -10.20 -16.10 17.12
C GLN A 43 -9.78 -16.51 15.71
N LEU A 44 -9.30 -15.57 14.89
CA LEU A 44 -8.80 -15.87 13.55
C LEU A 44 -7.37 -16.44 13.65
N PRO A 45 -7.06 -17.64 13.12
CA PRO A 45 -5.71 -18.22 13.19
C PRO A 45 -4.64 -17.30 12.59
N LYS A 46 -3.48 -17.17 13.25
CA LYS A 46 -2.41 -16.24 12.83
C LYS A 46 -1.74 -16.71 11.55
N GLU A 47 -1.66 -18.03 11.38
CA GLU A 47 -0.96 -18.72 10.31
C GLU A 47 -1.54 -18.34 8.93
N ILE A 48 -2.83 -17.98 8.90
CA ILE A 48 -3.52 -17.52 7.69
C ILE A 48 -3.01 -16.12 7.25
N PHE A 49 -2.53 -15.31 8.18
CA PHE A 49 -2.10 -13.93 7.93
C PHE A 49 -0.59 -13.75 7.95
N GLU A 50 0.17 -14.76 8.38
CA GLU A 50 1.61 -14.66 8.60
C GLU A 50 2.38 -14.27 7.33
N GLU A 51 2.08 -14.90 6.19
CA GLU A 51 2.71 -14.56 4.91
C GLU A 51 2.38 -13.12 4.48
N GLN A 52 1.10 -12.75 4.55
CA GLN A 52 0.63 -11.42 4.17
C GLN A 52 1.25 -10.33 5.07
N ALA A 53 1.24 -10.54 6.39
CA ALA A 53 1.81 -9.62 7.36
C ALA A 53 3.32 -9.49 7.17
N THR A 54 4.02 -10.60 6.99
CA THR A 54 5.47 -10.60 6.70
C THR A 54 5.76 -9.79 5.44
N ARG A 55 5.01 -10.00 4.37
CA ARG A 55 5.17 -9.24 3.11
C ARG A 55 4.93 -7.74 3.34
N ARG A 56 3.88 -7.35 4.06
CA ARG A 56 3.58 -5.95 4.37
C ARG A 56 4.69 -5.28 5.18
N VAL A 57 5.18 -5.95 6.22
CA VAL A 57 6.28 -5.40 7.03
C VAL A 57 7.56 -5.27 6.21
N LYS A 58 7.90 -6.28 5.37
CA LYS A 58 9.04 -6.17 4.45
C LYS A 58 8.90 -4.95 3.53
N THR A 59 7.74 -4.80 2.89
CA THR A 59 7.49 -3.66 1.99
C THR A 59 7.64 -2.33 2.74
N GLY A 60 7.01 -2.19 3.91
CA GLY A 60 7.05 -0.97 4.71
C GLY A 60 8.48 -0.59 5.13
N LEU A 61 9.28 -1.56 5.59
CA LEU A 61 10.68 -1.34 5.96
C LEU A 61 11.53 -0.91 4.76
N LEU A 62 11.33 -1.57 3.61
CA LEU A 62 12.07 -1.23 2.39
C LEU A 62 11.70 0.17 1.90
N PHE A 63 10.41 0.50 1.88
CA PHE A 63 9.92 1.82 1.48
C PHE A 63 10.44 2.89 2.41
N GLN A 64 10.38 2.68 3.73
CA GLN A 64 10.93 3.61 4.71
C GLN A 64 12.42 3.88 4.48
N GLU A 65 13.20 2.84 4.16
CA GLU A 65 14.63 3.00 3.88
C GLU A 65 14.88 3.77 2.57
N VAL A 66 14.09 3.54 1.52
CA VAL A 66 14.15 4.30 0.26
C VAL A 66 13.75 5.76 0.50
N VAL A 67 12.66 6.01 1.21
CA VAL A 67 12.23 7.37 1.60
C VAL A 67 13.37 8.08 2.32
N LYS A 68 13.92 7.46 3.36
CA LYS A 68 14.97 8.06 4.20
C LYS A 68 16.24 8.36 3.43
N LYS A 69 16.73 7.43 2.60
CA LYS A 69 17.98 7.59 1.85
C LYS A 69 17.91 8.64 0.76
N ASN A 70 16.70 8.93 0.26
CA ASN A 70 16.50 9.78 -0.90
C ASN A 70 15.65 11.03 -0.55
N GLU A 71 15.41 11.25 0.74
CA GLU A 71 14.70 12.41 1.29
C GLU A 71 13.35 12.64 0.61
N LEU A 72 12.65 11.55 0.30
CA LEU A 72 11.34 11.62 -0.34
C LEU A 72 10.31 12.14 0.66
N THR A 73 9.42 13.00 0.18
CA THR A 73 8.31 13.57 0.97
C THR A 73 7.01 13.41 0.21
N ALA A 74 5.90 13.29 0.93
CA ALA A 74 4.58 13.35 0.32
C ALA A 74 4.38 14.75 -0.26
N ASP A 75 4.18 14.84 -1.57
CA ASP A 75 3.90 16.10 -2.24
C ASP A 75 2.50 16.59 -1.87
N ALA A 76 2.40 17.83 -1.37
CA ALA A 76 1.13 18.37 -0.88
C ALA A 76 0.09 18.53 -1.98
N GLU A 77 0.50 18.86 -3.21
CA GLU A 77 -0.41 18.99 -4.36
C GLU A 77 -0.94 17.60 -4.74
N LYS A 78 -0.09 16.58 -4.79
CA LYS A 78 -0.53 15.18 -5.02
C LYS A 78 -1.46 14.66 -3.92
N VAL A 79 -1.24 15.07 -2.66
CA VAL A 79 -2.15 14.72 -1.54
C VAL A 79 -3.52 15.34 -1.75
N GLU A 80 -3.59 16.62 -2.11
CA GLU A 80 -4.85 17.29 -2.40
C GLU A 80 -5.55 16.67 -3.62
N GLU A 81 -4.81 16.37 -4.69
CA GLU A 81 -5.32 15.69 -5.88
C GLU A 81 -5.93 14.33 -5.52
N LYS A 82 -5.24 13.52 -4.69
CA LYS A 82 -5.74 12.23 -4.23
C LYS A 82 -7.02 12.35 -3.41
N ILE A 83 -7.10 13.34 -2.52
CA ILE A 83 -8.32 13.62 -1.74
C ILE A 83 -9.47 13.99 -2.68
N GLN A 84 -9.21 14.83 -3.69
CA GLN A 84 -10.21 15.21 -4.69
C GLN A 84 -10.66 14.02 -5.54
N GLU A 85 -9.73 13.15 -5.96
CA GLU A 85 -10.03 11.92 -6.69
C GLU A 85 -10.99 11.04 -5.88
N ILE A 86 -10.66 10.78 -4.60
CA ILE A 86 -11.51 10.00 -3.70
C ILE A 86 -12.88 10.67 -3.56
N ALA A 87 -12.91 11.95 -3.24
CA ALA A 87 -14.14 12.71 -3.03
C ALA A 87 -15.05 12.72 -4.26
N SER A 88 -14.48 12.76 -5.47
CA SER A 88 -15.24 12.77 -6.74
C SER A 88 -16.10 11.53 -6.96
N THR A 89 -15.82 10.43 -6.25
CA THR A 89 -16.60 9.19 -6.32
C THR A 89 -17.85 9.21 -5.44
N TYR A 90 -18.02 10.24 -4.60
CA TYR A 90 -19.14 10.41 -3.67
C TYR A 90 -20.14 11.46 -4.18
N GLU A 91 -21.38 11.36 -3.71
CA GLU A 91 -22.45 12.31 -4.06
C GLU A 91 -22.19 13.73 -3.53
N GLN A 92 -21.44 13.84 -2.42
CA GLN A 92 -21.13 15.10 -1.74
C GLN A 92 -19.61 15.26 -1.56
N PRO A 93 -18.87 15.60 -2.62
CA PRO A 93 -17.41 15.64 -2.60
C PRO A 93 -16.86 16.65 -1.59
N GLU A 94 -17.52 17.79 -1.39
CA GLU A 94 -17.03 18.83 -0.48
C GLU A 94 -17.05 18.40 0.99
N GLU A 95 -18.05 17.62 1.40
CA GLU A 95 -18.09 17.06 2.76
C GLU A 95 -16.96 16.05 2.99
N VAL A 96 -16.64 15.24 1.97
CA VAL A 96 -15.54 14.27 2.02
C VAL A 96 -14.19 14.99 2.13
N ILE A 97 -13.96 16.03 1.31
CA ILE A 97 -12.75 16.85 1.38
C ILE A 97 -12.60 17.48 2.77
N ALA A 98 -13.66 18.07 3.31
CA ALA A 98 -13.66 18.66 4.64
C ALA A 98 -13.38 17.61 5.73
N HIS A 99 -13.88 16.38 5.57
CA HIS A 99 -13.62 15.28 6.49
C HIS A 99 -12.13 14.90 6.53
N PHE A 100 -11.50 14.69 5.36
CA PHE A 100 -10.06 14.40 5.28
C PHE A 100 -9.22 15.55 5.83
N ASN A 101 -9.58 16.80 5.53
CA ASN A 101 -8.82 17.97 5.98
C ASN A 101 -8.97 18.27 7.49
N SER A 102 -10.09 17.88 8.09
CA SER A 102 -10.35 18.06 9.52
C SER A 102 -9.78 16.93 10.39
N SER A 103 -9.39 15.81 9.79
CA SER A 103 -8.85 14.64 10.49
C SER A 103 -7.35 14.43 10.17
N PRO A 104 -6.43 14.78 11.09
CA PRO A 104 -4.99 14.57 10.88
C PRO A 104 -4.61 13.12 10.60
N GLU A 105 -5.33 12.17 11.21
CA GLU A 105 -5.10 10.73 11.00
C GLU A 105 -5.43 10.32 9.57
N GLN A 106 -6.58 10.76 9.04
CA GLN A 106 -6.95 10.44 7.67
C GLN A 106 -6.04 11.13 6.66
N LYS A 107 -5.68 12.39 6.92
CA LYS A 107 -4.72 13.10 6.08
C LYS A 107 -3.36 12.37 6.04
N SER A 108 -2.86 11.92 7.18
CA SER A 108 -1.63 11.14 7.27
C SER A 108 -1.71 9.81 6.49
N GLN A 109 -2.88 9.17 6.45
CA GLN A 109 -3.08 7.96 5.64
C GLN A 109 -2.98 8.26 4.14
N ILE A 110 -3.50 9.40 3.67
CA ILE A 110 -3.36 9.83 2.27
C ILE A 110 -1.91 10.21 1.96
N GLU A 111 -1.25 10.97 2.85
CA GLU A 111 0.17 11.31 2.72
C GLU A 111 1.05 10.06 2.62
N SER A 112 0.75 9.02 3.41
CA SER A 112 1.45 7.73 3.33
C SER A 112 1.28 7.08 1.95
N THR A 113 0.06 7.06 1.41
CA THR A 113 -0.20 6.52 0.06
C THR A 113 0.54 7.31 -1.02
N VAL A 114 0.53 8.64 -0.96
CA VAL A 114 1.25 9.49 -1.92
C VAL A 114 2.76 9.28 -1.83
N LEU A 115 3.28 9.10 -0.62
CA LEU A 115 4.69 8.79 -0.42
C LEU A 115 5.06 7.41 -0.97
N GLU A 116 4.19 6.41 -0.81
CA GLU A 116 4.35 5.08 -1.43
C GLU A 116 4.40 5.18 -2.96
N ASP A 117 3.49 5.94 -3.57
CA ASP A 117 3.48 6.19 -5.01
C ASP A 117 4.79 6.87 -5.47
N ALA A 118 5.28 7.86 -4.71
CA ALA A 118 6.55 8.55 -4.99
C ALA A 118 7.76 7.60 -4.90
N VAL A 119 7.77 6.65 -3.96
CA VAL A 119 8.81 5.61 -3.88
C VAL A 119 8.82 4.72 -5.12
N VAL A 120 7.63 4.30 -5.57
CA VAL A 120 7.50 3.47 -6.78
C VAL A 120 7.98 4.23 -8.01
N GLU A 121 7.55 5.48 -8.20
CA GLU A 121 8.00 6.36 -9.28
C GLU A 121 9.53 6.52 -9.26
N TYR A 122 10.11 6.75 -8.07
CA TYR A 122 11.55 6.91 -7.90
C TYR A 122 12.34 5.66 -8.31
N VAL A 123 11.87 4.48 -7.92
CA VAL A 123 12.50 3.21 -8.28
C VAL A 123 12.37 2.97 -9.78
N LEU A 124 11.18 3.19 -10.36
CA LEU A 124 10.95 3.05 -11.80
C LEU A 124 11.85 3.97 -12.62
N GLY A 125 12.04 5.22 -12.20
CA GLY A 125 12.92 6.18 -12.87
C GLY A 125 14.39 5.78 -12.89
N ARG A 126 14.79 4.79 -12.09
CA ARG A 126 16.15 4.23 -12.03
C ARG A 126 16.25 2.80 -12.56
N ALA A 127 15.11 2.16 -12.80
CA ALA A 127 15.05 0.82 -13.34
C ALA A 127 15.25 0.85 -14.86
N GLN A 128 15.78 -0.24 -15.42
CA GLN A 128 15.81 -0.41 -16.86
C GLN A 128 14.40 -0.79 -17.34
N ILE A 129 13.71 0.15 -17.98
CA ILE A 129 12.38 -0.07 -18.53
C ILE A 129 12.51 -0.64 -19.95
N THR A 130 11.89 -1.79 -20.20
CA THR A 130 11.80 -2.39 -21.54
C THR A 130 10.34 -2.51 -21.95
N GLU A 131 9.94 -1.81 -23.01
CA GLU A 131 8.61 -1.94 -23.59
C GLU A 131 8.51 -3.24 -24.40
N LYS A 132 7.50 -4.06 -24.09
CA LYS A 132 7.21 -5.29 -24.83
C LYS A 132 5.89 -5.14 -25.55
N ALA A 133 5.92 -5.13 -26.88
CA ALA A 133 4.69 -5.25 -27.67
C ALA A 133 4.04 -6.61 -27.40
N MET A 134 2.80 -6.59 -26.93
CA MET A 134 1.99 -7.77 -26.64
C MET A 134 0.65 -7.69 -27.34
N LYS A 135 0.10 -8.85 -27.72
CA LYS A 135 -1.27 -8.88 -28.26
C LYS A 135 -2.26 -8.63 -27.13
N TYR A 136 -3.41 -8.07 -27.48
CA TYR A 136 -4.48 -7.77 -26.52
C TYR A 136 -4.88 -9.00 -25.69
N GLU A 137 -5.00 -10.17 -26.32
CA GLU A 137 -5.32 -11.44 -25.65
C GLU A 137 -4.28 -11.82 -24.58
N GLU A 138 -2.99 -11.62 -24.87
CA GLU A 138 -1.89 -11.90 -23.94
C GLU A 138 -1.85 -10.90 -22.78
N ALA A 139 -2.18 -9.63 -23.05
CA ALA A 139 -2.26 -8.58 -22.02
C ALA A 139 -3.38 -8.86 -21.00
N ILE A 140 -4.53 -9.31 -21.47
CA ILE A 140 -5.68 -9.67 -20.62
C ILE A 140 -5.34 -10.89 -19.75
N GLN A 141 -4.70 -11.92 -20.30
CA GLN A 141 -4.26 -13.10 -19.52
C GLN A 141 -3.22 -12.75 -18.45
N ALA A 142 -2.26 -11.88 -18.78
CA ALA A 142 -1.25 -11.43 -17.82
C ALA A 142 -1.88 -10.65 -16.64
N GLY A 143 -2.83 -9.76 -16.93
CA GLY A 143 -3.55 -9.00 -15.89
C GLY A 143 -4.46 -9.84 -14.99
N GLN A 144 -4.92 -11.01 -15.45
CA GLN A 144 -5.70 -11.96 -14.63
C GLN A 144 -4.84 -12.81 -13.69
N THR A 145 -3.56 -13.04 -14.03
CA THR A 145 -2.65 -13.88 -13.24
C THR A 145 -2.03 -13.12 -12.05
N GLN A 146 -2.14 -11.78 -12.06
CA GLN A 146 -1.58 -10.89 -11.04
C GLN A 146 -2.62 -10.32 -10.05
N ARG A 147 -3.87 -10.79 -10.10
CA ARG A 147 -4.94 -10.43 -9.15
C ARG A 147 -5.15 -11.48 -8.08
#